data_AF-A0A2J8A1K1-F1
#
_entry.id   AF-A0A2J8A1K1-F1
#
_cell.length_a   1.000
_cell.length_b   1.000
_cell.length_c   1.000
_cell.angle_alpha   90.00
_cell.angle_beta   90.00
_cell.angle_gamma   90.00
#
_symmetry.space_group_name_H-M   'P 1'
#
loop_
_entity.id
_entity.type
_entity.pdbx_description
1 polymer ?
#
loop_
_entity_poly.entity_id
_entity_poly.type
_entity_poly.pdbx_seq_one_letter_code
_entity_poly.pdbx_strand_id
1 'polypeptide(L)'
;MAGLSTVTAMVDDKNVPEGHKGLHGFLYGEGGAEEHDSSVGSNSERKGEDEGTAVMPVEAYLESRDGEKPLGVYCVYDKQQQPQYIGFSRNMVLAIKGHVARVGPERAAHVRAMVYGNRSMATRTTLERGVQTWVDELLGGQVPPGNSDPRQRAAWEGISLEAAGGEEEGEGGAGAAAALASPALLDRAHMSPAEAAAYEEKKLKMRKAMGEKDLKGAGGEAHAHDHAEEEDDLATRRYDGPPAIGKGVQGAVRDTFRDLKEVLLVQG
;
A
#
# COMPACT_ATOMS: atom_id res chain seq x y z
N MET A 1 -40.82 13.18 32.84
CA MET A 1 -39.37 13.47 32.74
C MET A 1 -38.63 12.60 33.74
N ALA A 2 -37.77 11.71 33.26
CA ALA A 2 -36.52 11.27 33.89
C ALA A 2 -35.83 10.34 32.88
N GLY A 3 -34.73 10.81 32.27
CA GLY A 3 -33.98 10.09 31.25
C GLY A 3 -32.96 9.14 31.86
N LEU A 4 -32.84 7.93 31.29
CA LEU A 4 -31.78 6.97 31.57
C LEU A 4 -30.51 7.36 30.81
N SER A 5 -29.49 7.83 31.53
CA SER A 5 -28.10 7.87 31.03
C SER A 5 -27.43 6.53 31.33
N THR A 6 -27.05 5.80 30.28
CA THR A 6 -26.15 4.64 30.39
C THR A 6 -24.73 5.14 30.15
N VAL A 7 -23.89 5.05 31.18
CA VAL A 7 -22.45 5.34 31.10
C VAL A 7 -21.75 4.10 30.56
N THR A 8 -21.14 4.21 29.38
CA THR A 8 -20.21 3.21 28.83
C THR A 8 -18.92 3.27 29.66
N ALA A 9 -18.67 2.24 30.47
CA ALA A 9 -17.42 2.13 31.22
C ALA A 9 -16.27 1.88 30.24
N MET A 10 -15.26 2.76 30.28
CA MET A 10 -13.98 2.56 29.60
C MET A 10 -13.30 1.29 30.13
N VAL A 11 -12.81 0.46 29.22
CA VAL A 11 -12.02 -0.73 29.54
C VAL A 11 -10.62 -0.27 29.93
N ASP A 12 -10.31 -0.34 31.22
CA ASP A 12 -8.99 -0.07 31.78
C ASP A 12 -8.17 -1.37 31.83
N ASP A 13 -6.84 -1.25 31.68
CA ASP A 13 -5.85 -2.35 31.48
C ASP A 13 -5.86 -3.42 32.60
N LYS A 14 -6.47 -3.08 33.74
CA LYS A 14 -6.58 -3.93 34.93
C LYS A 14 -7.54 -5.12 34.75
N ASN A 15 -8.32 -5.19 33.66
CA ASN A 15 -9.33 -6.22 33.46
C ASN A 15 -8.99 -7.25 32.35
N VAL A 16 -7.73 -7.32 31.91
CA VAL A 16 -7.27 -8.25 30.86
C VAL A 16 -6.67 -9.54 31.46
N PRO A 17 -7.16 -10.74 31.08
CA PRO A 17 -6.62 -12.02 31.53
C PRO A 17 -5.12 -12.17 31.25
N GLU A 18 -4.41 -12.83 32.17
CA GLU A 18 -2.94 -12.82 32.25
C GLU A 18 -2.22 -13.33 30.98
N GLY A 19 -2.86 -14.21 30.21
CA GLY A 19 -2.35 -14.70 28.92
C GLY A 19 -2.46 -13.71 27.74
N HIS A 20 -3.20 -12.59 27.90
CA HIS A 20 -3.40 -11.56 26.87
C HIS A 20 -2.74 -10.22 27.19
N LYS A 21 -2.11 -10.09 28.37
CA LYS A 21 -1.35 -8.89 28.74
C LYS A 21 -0.18 -8.61 27.79
N GLY A 22 0.45 -9.66 27.25
CA GLY A 22 1.53 -9.52 26.26
C GLY A 22 1.07 -8.88 24.94
N LEU A 23 -0.15 -9.18 24.49
CA LEU A 23 -0.72 -8.60 23.27
C LEU A 23 -1.19 -7.16 23.51
N HIS A 24 -1.79 -6.90 24.67
CA HIS A 24 -2.27 -5.56 25.03
C HIS A 24 -1.11 -4.59 25.31
N GLY A 25 -0.02 -5.05 25.96
CA GLY A 25 1.19 -4.23 26.15
C GLY A 25 1.96 -3.97 24.84
N PHE A 26 1.95 -4.94 23.91
CA PHE A 26 2.48 -4.76 22.55
C PHE A 26 1.62 -3.79 21.71
N LEU A 27 0.29 -3.78 21.91
CA LEU A 27 -0.62 -2.92 21.14
C LEU A 27 -0.82 -1.53 21.77
N TYR A 28 -0.68 -1.37 23.09
CA TYR A 28 -1.13 -0.15 23.80
C TYR A 28 -0.25 0.40 24.96
N GLY A 29 0.96 -0.14 25.26
CA GLY A 29 1.95 0.49 26.18
C GLY A 29 2.63 -0.52 27.11
N GLU A 30 3.91 -0.50 27.46
CA GLU A 30 4.88 0.57 27.81
C GLU A 30 6.12 0.46 26.89
N GLY A 31 5.86 0.63 25.59
CA GLY A 31 6.83 0.45 24.49
C GLY A 31 6.15 0.17 23.14
N GLY A 32 4.89 -0.27 23.15
CA GLY A 32 4.08 -0.54 21.95
C GLY A 32 3.36 0.68 21.35
N ALA A 33 3.20 1.76 22.12
CA ALA A 33 2.68 3.03 21.59
C ALA A 33 3.74 3.83 20.80
N GLU A 34 5.01 3.39 20.83
CA GLU A 34 6.14 4.09 20.19
C GLU A 34 6.75 3.34 18.99
N GLU A 35 6.22 2.18 18.59
CA GLU A 35 6.61 1.50 17.34
C GLU A 35 5.54 1.60 16.23
N HIS A 36 4.83 2.72 16.15
CA HIS A 36 4.15 3.13 14.93
C HIS A 36 5.18 3.65 13.93
N ASP A 37 5.80 2.74 13.16
CA ASP A 37 6.80 3.10 12.16
C ASP A 37 7.78 4.16 12.68
N SER A 38 8.48 3.83 13.77
CA SER A 38 9.53 4.69 14.36
C SER A 38 10.75 4.83 13.44
N SER A 39 10.69 4.30 12.22
CA SER A 39 11.25 5.03 11.08
C SER A 39 10.34 6.22 10.73
N VAL A 40 10.24 7.17 11.66
CA VAL A 40 9.82 8.55 11.37
C VAL A 40 10.95 9.15 10.53
N GLY A 41 11.15 8.61 9.33
CA GLY A 41 11.61 9.43 8.23
C GLY A 41 10.47 10.41 8.04
N SER A 42 10.58 11.59 8.65
CA SER A 42 9.88 12.76 8.12
C SER A 42 10.08 12.70 6.62
N ASN A 43 9.01 12.62 5.83
CA ASN A 43 9.19 12.86 4.41
C ASN A 43 9.86 14.23 4.31
N SER A 44 11.11 14.25 3.86
CA SER A 44 11.92 15.46 3.79
C SER A 44 11.37 16.31 2.66
N GLU A 45 10.35 17.11 3.01
CA GLU A 45 9.79 18.13 2.14
C GLU A 45 10.92 19.07 1.71
N ARG A 46 11.15 19.15 0.40
CA ARG A 46 12.12 20.07 -0.21
C ARG A 46 11.37 21.32 -0.66
N LYS A 47 11.73 22.45 -0.03
CA LYS A 47 11.18 23.76 -0.39
C LYS A 47 11.40 24.05 -1.88
N GLY A 48 10.35 24.46 -2.58
CA GLY A 48 10.38 24.76 -4.01
C GLY A 48 10.28 23.57 -4.96
N GLU A 49 10.52 22.33 -4.50
CA GLU A 49 10.34 21.12 -5.31
C GLU A 49 9.01 20.41 -4.99
N ASP A 50 8.67 20.34 -3.70
CA ASP A 50 7.58 19.52 -3.16
C ASP A 50 6.26 20.26 -2.93
N GLU A 51 6.22 21.53 -3.31
CA GLU A 51 5.03 22.38 -3.17
C GLU A 51 4.05 22.15 -4.33
N GLY A 52 4.38 21.23 -5.24
CA GLY A 52 3.55 20.96 -6.39
C GLY A 52 3.56 22.13 -7.36
N THR A 53 4.69 22.75 -7.66
CA THR A 53 4.78 23.84 -8.66
C THR A 53 5.92 23.61 -9.64
N ALA A 54 7.07 23.12 -9.15
CA ALA A 54 8.19 22.76 -9.99
C ALA A 54 7.89 21.54 -10.87
N VAL A 55 8.31 21.62 -12.12
CA VAL A 55 8.40 20.49 -13.05
C VAL A 55 9.88 20.21 -13.28
N MET A 56 10.31 18.97 -13.08
CA MET A 56 11.71 18.59 -13.24
C MET A 56 11.86 17.27 -14.01
N PRO A 57 13.03 17.00 -14.63
CA PRO A 57 13.28 15.72 -15.27
C PRO A 57 13.09 14.55 -14.29
N VAL A 58 12.44 13.48 -14.75
CA VAL A 58 12.18 12.30 -13.90
C VAL A 58 13.48 11.69 -13.39
N GLU A 59 14.51 11.60 -14.23
CA GLU A 59 15.83 11.08 -13.85
C GLU A 59 16.42 11.89 -12.68
N ALA A 60 16.45 13.21 -12.78
CA ALA A 60 16.94 14.10 -11.72
C ALA A 60 16.11 13.99 -10.42
N TYR A 61 14.79 13.86 -10.54
CA TYR A 61 13.90 13.65 -9.37
C TYR A 61 14.18 12.31 -8.68
N LEU A 62 14.39 11.24 -9.45
CA LEU A 62 14.64 9.91 -8.91
C LEU A 62 16.03 9.80 -8.27
N GLU A 63 17.05 10.39 -8.89
CA GLU A 63 18.42 10.43 -8.35
C GLU A 63 18.48 11.23 -7.04
N SER A 64 17.84 12.40 -6.99
CA SER A 64 17.87 13.26 -5.81
C SER A 64 17.15 12.65 -4.60
N ARG A 65 16.32 11.62 -4.82
CA ARG A 65 15.46 10.96 -3.83
C ARG A 65 15.71 9.46 -3.70
N ASP A 66 16.89 8.99 -4.11
CA ASP A 66 17.19 7.57 -3.97
C ASP A 66 17.15 7.15 -2.49
N GLY A 67 16.46 6.03 -2.21
CA GLY A 67 16.20 5.55 -0.85
C GLY A 67 15.10 6.27 -0.06
N GLU A 68 14.55 7.38 -0.58
CA GLU A 68 13.40 8.06 0.04
C GLU A 68 12.06 7.45 -0.37
N LYS A 69 11.04 7.64 0.47
CA LYS A 69 9.68 7.17 0.23
C LYS A 69 8.67 8.31 0.35
N PRO A 70 8.83 9.40 -0.44
CA PRO A 70 7.91 10.53 -0.38
C PRO A 70 6.50 10.06 -0.68
N LEU A 71 5.57 10.51 0.15
CA LEU A 71 4.15 10.24 0.01
C LEU A 71 3.46 11.52 -0.44
N GLY A 72 2.56 11.39 -1.42
CA GLY A 72 1.88 12.55 -1.97
C GLY A 72 1.27 12.34 -3.35
N VAL A 73 1.02 13.46 -4.03
CA VAL A 73 0.41 13.53 -5.36
C VAL A 73 1.49 13.90 -6.37
N TYR A 74 1.44 13.30 -7.55
CA TYR A 74 2.39 13.58 -8.62
C TYR A 74 1.72 13.57 -9.99
N CYS A 75 2.30 14.33 -10.90
CA CYS A 75 1.90 14.43 -12.29
C CYS A 75 3.13 14.11 -13.13
N VAL A 76 3.00 13.12 -14.01
CA VAL A 76 4.03 12.72 -14.96
C VAL A 76 3.72 13.36 -16.30
N TYR A 77 4.75 13.93 -16.93
CA TYR A 77 4.68 14.59 -18.23
C TYR A 77 5.57 13.87 -19.24
N ASP A 78 5.22 13.98 -20.51
CA ASP A 78 6.09 13.57 -21.60
C ASP A 78 7.25 14.55 -21.83
N LYS A 79 8.05 14.27 -22.87
CA LYS A 79 9.17 15.12 -23.29
C LYS A 79 8.75 16.51 -23.78
N GLN A 80 7.51 16.65 -24.26
CA GLN A 80 6.91 17.93 -24.65
C GLN A 80 6.26 18.66 -23.47
N GLN A 81 6.45 18.16 -22.24
CA GLN A 81 5.88 18.68 -21.01
C GLN A 81 4.34 18.73 -21.04
N GLN A 82 3.70 17.79 -21.74
CA GLN A 82 2.26 17.60 -21.65
C GLN A 82 1.92 16.61 -20.53
N PRO A 83 0.92 16.87 -19.67
CA PRO A 83 0.51 15.94 -18.63
C PRO A 83 0.05 14.62 -19.25
N GLN A 84 0.68 13.52 -18.83
CA GLN A 84 0.38 12.17 -19.31
C GLN A 84 -0.32 11.33 -18.25
N TYR A 85 0.00 11.51 -16.98
CA TYR A 85 -0.60 10.75 -15.89
C TYR A 85 -0.63 11.58 -14.61
N ILE A 86 -1.71 11.50 -13.84
CA ILE A 86 -1.80 12.12 -12.50
C ILE A 86 -2.24 11.03 -11.52
N GLY A 87 -1.53 10.92 -10.40
CA GLY A 87 -1.82 9.92 -9.38
C GLY A 87 -1.26 10.29 -8.01
N PHE A 88 -1.43 9.40 -7.05
CA PHE A 88 -0.86 9.53 -5.73
C PHE A 88 -0.26 8.21 -5.26
N SER A 89 0.72 8.30 -4.36
CA SER A 89 1.37 7.10 -3.81
C SER A 89 1.91 7.36 -2.40
N ARG A 90 2.06 6.27 -1.65
CA ARG A 90 2.82 6.27 -0.38
C ARG A 90 4.33 6.13 -0.60
N ASN A 91 4.75 5.81 -1.82
CA ASN A 91 6.14 5.80 -2.26
C ASN A 91 6.18 6.27 -3.72
N MET A 92 6.23 7.59 -3.93
CA MET A 92 6.19 8.17 -5.26
C MET A 92 7.44 7.80 -6.08
N VAL A 93 8.61 7.68 -5.45
CA VAL A 93 9.86 7.26 -6.14
C VAL A 93 9.66 5.92 -6.83
N LEU A 94 9.14 4.93 -6.10
CA LEU A 94 8.93 3.60 -6.66
C LEU A 94 7.79 3.55 -7.68
N ALA A 95 6.71 4.31 -7.46
CA ALA A 95 5.62 4.43 -8.43
C ALA A 95 6.11 5.03 -9.77
N ILE A 96 6.89 6.13 -9.70
CA ILE A 96 7.46 6.80 -10.88
C ILE A 96 8.46 5.89 -11.60
N LYS A 97 9.34 5.17 -10.87
CA LYS A 97 10.23 4.15 -11.46
C LYS A 97 9.42 3.11 -12.26
N GLY A 98 8.31 2.62 -11.68
CA GLY A 98 7.40 1.70 -12.37
C GLY A 98 6.77 2.28 -13.63
N HIS A 99 6.33 3.54 -13.60
CA HIS A 99 5.82 4.22 -14.80
C HIS A 99 6.88 4.30 -15.90
N VAL A 100 8.08 4.78 -15.58
CA VAL A 100 9.20 4.87 -16.56
C VAL A 100 9.50 3.52 -17.18
N ALA A 101 9.54 2.44 -16.38
CA ALA A 101 9.81 1.11 -16.87
C ALA A 101 8.73 0.59 -17.84
N ARG A 102 7.45 0.92 -17.60
CA ARG A 102 6.32 0.42 -18.41
C ARG A 102 6.04 1.24 -19.65
N VAL A 103 6.04 2.57 -19.54
CA VAL A 103 5.65 3.47 -20.65
C VAL A 103 6.83 4.14 -21.35
N GLY A 104 8.04 3.99 -20.80
CA GLY A 104 9.28 4.51 -21.35
C GLY A 104 9.57 5.98 -20.95
N PRO A 105 10.84 6.40 -21.07
CA PRO A 105 11.30 7.73 -20.62
C PRO A 105 10.75 8.88 -21.46
N GLU A 106 10.30 8.64 -22.69
CA GLU A 106 9.71 9.70 -23.54
C GLU A 106 8.31 10.10 -23.06
N ARG A 107 7.51 9.14 -22.56
CA ARG A 107 6.17 9.38 -22.00
C ARG A 107 6.21 9.76 -20.52
N ALA A 108 7.27 9.36 -19.82
CA ALA A 108 7.52 9.69 -18.43
C ALA A 108 8.84 10.48 -18.28
N ALA A 109 8.90 11.65 -18.91
CA ALA A 109 10.12 12.44 -19.02
C ALA A 109 10.29 13.46 -17.89
N HIS A 110 9.18 14.06 -17.43
CA HIS A 110 9.21 15.05 -16.35
C HIS A 110 8.17 14.72 -15.28
N VAL A 111 8.37 15.25 -14.07
CA VAL A 111 7.46 15.09 -12.94
C VAL A 111 7.26 16.41 -12.20
N ARG A 112 6.01 16.63 -11.77
CA ARG A 112 5.61 17.60 -10.75
C ARG A 112 5.17 16.82 -9.52
N ALA A 113 5.69 17.17 -8.35
CA ALA A 113 5.48 16.44 -7.10
C ALA A 113 4.94 17.37 -6.01
N MET A 114 3.92 16.90 -5.27
CA MET A 114 3.45 17.50 -4.02
C MET A 114 3.60 16.48 -2.91
N VAL A 115 4.56 16.70 -2.01
CA VAL A 115 4.85 15.78 -0.91
C VAL A 115 4.11 16.23 0.35
N TYR A 116 3.56 15.27 1.08
CA TYR A 116 2.94 15.48 2.37
C TYR A 116 3.90 14.98 3.45
N GLY A 117 4.50 15.91 4.19
CA GLY A 117 5.42 15.69 5.30
C GLY A 117 4.73 15.04 6.49
N ASN A 118 3.48 15.42 6.75
CA ASN A 118 2.66 14.84 7.81
C ASN A 118 1.73 13.74 7.27
N ARG A 119 2.05 12.49 7.57
CA ARG A 119 1.25 11.33 7.13
C ARG A 119 -0.19 11.33 7.62
N SER A 120 -0.49 11.94 8.77
CA SER A 120 -1.88 12.00 9.26
C SER A 120 -2.76 12.89 8.39
N MET A 121 -2.17 13.84 7.65
CA MET A 121 -2.87 14.72 6.73
C MET A 121 -3.06 14.10 5.34
N ALA A 122 -2.23 13.11 4.99
CA ALA A 122 -2.29 12.38 3.73
C ALA A 122 -3.30 11.23 3.76
N THR A 123 -4.55 11.57 4.09
CA THR A 123 -5.65 10.62 3.97
C THR A 123 -5.93 10.32 2.49
N ARG A 124 -6.52 9.16 2.21
CA ARG A 124 -6.93 8.80 0.84
C ARG A 124 -7.77 9.89 0.20
N THR A 125 -8.77 10.41 0.92
CA THR A 125 -9.64 11.50 0.44
C THR A 125 -8.87 12.78 0.14
N THR A 126 -7.85 13.12 0.95
CA THR A 126 -6.99 14.29 0.68
C THR A 126 -6.19 14.10 -0.61
N LEU A 127 -5.62 12.91 -0.80
CA LEU A 127 -4.80 12.60 -1.97
C LEU A 127 -5.64 12.53 -3.26
N GLU A 128 -6.81 11.89 -3.21
CA GLU A 128 -7.78 11.86 -4.32
C GLU A 128 -8.23 13.26 -4.70
N ARG A 129 -8.49 14.11 -3.70
CA ARG A 129 -8.81 15.53 -3.95
C ARG A 129 -7.64 16.26 -4.60
N GLY A 130 -6.41 16.03 -4.17
CA GLY A 130 -5.22 16.62 -4.78
C GLY A 130 -5.05 16.23 -6.25
N VAL A 131 -5.31 14.95 -6.59
CA VAL A 131 -5.36 14.49 -7.99
C VAL A 131 -6.42 15.25 -8.78
N GLN A 132 -7.66 15.33 -8.25
CA GLN A 132 -8.75 16.04 -8.94
C GLN A 132 -8.43 17.52 -9.13
N THR A 133 -7.88 18.19 -8.11
CA THR A 133 -7.43 19.58 -8.21
C THR A 133 -6.43 19.78 -9.35
N TRP A 134 -5.47 18.86 -9.52
CA TRP A 134 -4.52 18.97 -10.63
C TRP A 134 -5.12 18.65 -11.98
N VAL A 135 -6.07 17.73 -12.07
CA VAL A 135 -6.85 17.51 -13.30
C VAL A 135 -7.60 18.79 -13.69
N ASP A 136 -8.22 19.46 -12.73
CA ASP A 136 -8.96 20.70 -12.98
C ASP A 136 -8.01 21.85 -13.36
N GLU A 137 -6.92 22.05 -12.61
CA GLU A 137 -5.96 23.15 -12.80
C GLU A 137 -5.10 23.01 -14.07
N LEU A 138 -4.58 21.81 -14.33
CA LEU A 138 -3.63 21.59 -15.43
C LEU A 138 -4.30 21.27 -16.76
N LEU A 139 -5.47 20.63 -16.71
CA LEU A 139 -6.12 20.05 -17.88
C LEU A 139 -7.55 20.58 -18.07
N GLY A 140 -8.00 21.53 -17.25
CA GLY A 140 -9.35 22.08 -17.36
C GLY A 140 -10.43 21.05 -17.11
N GLY A 141 -10.16 20.06 -16.25
CA GLY A 141 -11.06 18.95 -15.96
C GLY A 141 -10.95 17.77 -16.93
N GLN A 142 -10.08 17.86 -17.95
CA GLN A 142 -9.85 16.75 -18.88
C GLN A 142 -8.95 15.69 -18.26
N VAL A 143 -9.32 14.44 -18.47
CA VAL A 143 -8.55 13.29 -17.98
C VAL A 143 -7.25 13.16 -18.80
N PRO A 144 -6.07 13.05 -18.16
CA PRO A 144 -4.83 12.84 -18.88
C PRO A 144 -4.81 11.47 -19.61
N PRO A 145 -4.09 11.33 -20.73
CA PRO A 145 -4.13 10.11 -21.56
C PRO A 145 -3.80 8.80 -20.81
N GLY A 146 -2.93 8.84 -19.80
CA GLY A 146 -2.58 7.68 -18.99
C GLY A 146 -3.67 7.23 -18.04
N ASN A 147 -4.62 8.11 -17.71
CA ASN A 147 -5.76 7.82 -16.84
C ASN A 147 -7.08 7.61 -17.63
N SER A 148 -7.08 7.82 -18.96
CA SER A 148 -8.32 7.99 -19.76
C SER A 148 -9.16 6.73 -19.93
N ASP A 149 -8.52 5.57 -20.05
CA ASP A 149 -9.21 4.31 -20.27
C ASP A 149 -8.52 3.14 -19.54
N PRO A 150 -9.21 2.01 -19.34
CA PRO A 150 -8.65 0.84 -18.66
C PRO A 150 -7.33 0.32 -19.26
N ARG A 151 -7.12 0.39 -20.58
CA ARG A 151 -5.88 -0.09 -21.21
C ARG A 151 -4.72 0.84 -20.91
N GLN A 152 -4.95 2.15 -20.97
CA GLN A 152 -3.93 3.13 -20.58
C GLN A 152 -3.60 2.97 -19.11
N ARG A 153 -4.60 2.91 -18.23
CA ARG A 153 -4.35 2.72 -16.79
C ARG A 153 -3.61 1.42 -16.49
N ALA A 154 -3.98 0.31 -17.13
CA ALA A 154 -3.25 -0.95 -17.01
C ALA A 154 -1.77 -0.80 -17.39
N ALA A 155 -1.47 -0.12 -18.50
CA ALA A 155 -0.11 0.13 -18.94
C ALA A 155 0.66 1.04 -17.96
N TRP A 156 0.02 2.07 -17.42
CA TRP A 156 0.66 3.00 -16.49
C TRP A 156 0.83 2.40 -15.10
N GLU A 157 -0.16 1.70 -14.56
CA GLU A 157 -0.20 1.21 -13.18
C GLU A 157 0.37 -0.20 -13.02
N GLY A 158 0.55 -0.96 -14.11
CA GLY A 158 1.06 -2.32 -14.07
C GLY A 158 0.03 -3.32 -13.54
N ILE A 159 -1.24 -3.12 -13.85
CA ILE A 159 -2.35 -3.97 -13.45
C ILE A 159 -2.98 -4.70 -14.63
N SER A 160 -3.76 -5.75 -14.35
CA SER A 160 -4.57 -6.40 -15.37
C SER A 160 -5.64 -5.45 -15.91
N LEU A 161 -6.09 -5.68 -17.14
CA LEU A 161 -7.14 -4.88 -17.76
C LEU A 161 -8.46 -4.98 -16.98
N GLU A 162 -8.73 -6.13 -16.35
CA GLU A 162 -9.89 -6.36 -15.49
C GLU A 162 -9.80 -5.50 -14.21
N ALA A 163 -8.65 -5.51 -13.54
CA ALA A 163 -8.41 -4.69 -12.35
C ALA A 163 -8.46 -3.19 -12.67
N ALA A 164 -7.99 -2.78 -13.86
CA ALA A 164 -8.17 -1.43 -14.34
C ALA A 164 -9.66 -1.15 -14.59
N GLY A 165 -10.38 -2.06 -15.27
CA GLY A 165 -11.78 -1.89 -15.69
C GLY A 165 -12.71 -1.46 -14.56
N GLY A 166 -12.52 -2.01 -13.35
CA GLY A 166 -13.46 -1.87 -12.24
C GLY A 166 -14.76 -2.60 -12.58
N GLU A 167 -15.26 -3.44 -11.68
CA GLU A 167 -16.54 -4.12 -11.90
C GLU A 167 -17.67 -3.06 -11.96
N GLU A 168 -18.10 -2.69 -13.16
CA GLU A 168 -19.33 -1.91 -13.40
C GLU A 168 -20.54 -2.82 -13.19
N GLU A 169 -20.81 -3.25 -11.96
CA GLU A 169 -22.11 -3.78 -11.56
C GLU A 169 -22.69 -2.92 -10.44
N GLY A 170 -23.19 -1.74 -10.83
CA GLY A 170 -23.94 -0.85 -9.93
C GLY A 170 -24.49 0.34 -10.69
N GLU A 171 -25.78 0.29 -11.04
CA GLU A 171 -26.54 1.43 -11.56
C GLU A 171 -26.50 2.59 -10.53
N GLY A 172 -25.57 3.50 -10.73
CA GLY A 172 -25.43 4.69 -9.89
C GLY A 172 -24.37 5.62 -10.48
N GLY A 173 -24.82 6.53 -11.37
CA GLY A 173 -23.97 7.42 -12.16
C GLY A 173 -23.03 8.32 -11.34
N ALA A 174 -21.84 7.80 -11.04
CA ALA A 174 -20.65 8.54 -10.62
C ALA A 174 -19.41 8.06 -11.42
N GLY A 175 -19.58 7.80 -12.71
CA GLY A 175 -18.70 6.97 -13.55
C GLY A 175 -17.49 7.64 -14.22
N ALA A 176 -16.79 8.57 -13.58
CA ALA A 176 -15.50 9.04 -14.13
C ALA A 176 -14.53 9.53 -13.04
N ALA A 177 -15.02 10.31 -12.08
CA ALA A 177 -14.19 10.89 -11.02
C ALA A 177 -13.59 9.85 -10.06
N ALA A 178 -14.31 8.75 -9.79
CA ALA A 178 -13.83 7.68 -8.89
C ALA A 178 -12.73 6.79 -9.50
N ALA A 179 -12.59 6.79 -10.83
CA ALA A 179 -11.64 5.94 -11.56
C ALA A 179 -10.27 6.62 -11.79
N LEU A 180 -10.17 7.94 -11.55
CA LEU A 180 -8.97 8.74 -11.83
C LEU A 180 -7.88 8.58 -10.78
N ALA A 181 -8.26 8.27 -9.54
CA ALA A 181 -7.40 8.39 -8.37
C ALA A 181 -7.26 7.05 -7.62
N SER A 182 -6.78 6.03 -8.32
CA SER A 182 -6.28 4.82 -7.68
C SER A 182 -4.88 5.07 -7.13
N PRO A 183 -4.53 4.52 -5.95
CA PRO A 183 -3.15 4.56 -5.48
C PRO A 183 -2.25 3.82 -6.47
N ALA A 184 -1.18 4.46 -6.92
CA ALA A 184 -0.26 3.82 -7.85
C ALA A 184 0.39 2.59 -7.21
N LEU A 185 0.34 1.47 -7.94
CA LEU A 185 0.92 0.22 -7.49
C LEU A 185 2.44 0.28 -7.50
N LEU A 186 3.01 -0.29 -6.44
CA LEU A 186 4.44 -0.34 -6.22
C LEU A 186 5.00 -1.62 -6.81
N ASP A 187 5.79 -1.48 -7.88
CA ASP A 187 6.46 -2.61 -8.51
C ASP A 187 7.77 -2.93 -7.78
N ARG A 188 7.81 -4.10 -7.13
CA ARG A 188 8.96 -4.54 -6.32
C ARG A 188 10.20 -4.81 -7.16
N ALA A 189 10.08 -5.08 -8.45
CA ALA A 189 11.22 -5.32 -9.33
C ALA A 189 12.13 -4.08 -9.46
N HIS A 190 11.62 -2.90 -9.11
CA HIS A 190 12.34 -1.63 -9.19
C HIS A 190 12.80 -1.09 -7.82
N MET A 191 12.66 -1.88 -6.75
CA MET A 191 13.28 -1.55 -5.46
C MET A 191 14.80 -1.60 -5.58
N SER A 192 15.50 -0.67 -4.94
CA SER A 192 16.95 -0.77 -4.81
C SER A 192 17.32 -2.00 -3.97
N PRO A 193 18.57 -2.51 -4.06
CA PRO A 193 19.02 -3.64 -3.24
C PRO A 193 18.84 -3.38 -1.73
N ALA A 194 19.07 -2.13 -1.29
CA ALA A 194 18.87 -1.73 0.11
C ALA A 194 17.39 -1.74 0.50
N GLU A 195 16.50 -1.26 -0.39
CA GLU A 195 15.06 -1.29 -0.17
C GLU A 195 14.51 -2.72 -0.12
N ALA A 196 15.01 -3.60 -1.00
CA ALA A 196 14.65 -5.01 -1.03
C ALA A 196 15.09 -5.73 0.26
N ALA A 197 16.32 -5.47 0.73
CA ALA A 197 16.82 -6.03 1.98
C ALA A 197 15.98 -5.59 3.19
N ALA A 198 15.65 -4.30 3.29
CA ALA A 198 14.79 -3.77 4.35
C ALA A 198 13.37 -4.36 4.29
N TYR A 199 12.85 -4.60 3.08
CA TYR A 199 11.56 -5.26 2.90
C TYR A 199 11.59 -6.70 3.40
N GLU A 200 12.61 -7.49 3.02
CA GLU A 200 12.76 -8.88 3.47
C GLU A 200 13.01 -8.97 4.98
N GLU A 201 13.77 -8.05 5.58
CA GLU A 201 13.93 -7.97 7.03
C GLU A 201 12.61 -7.69 7.74
N LYS A 202 11.82 -6.73 7.24
CA LYS A 202 10.49 -6.44 7.80
C LYS A 202 9.55 -7.64 7.66
N LYS A 203 9.57 -8.32 6.52
CA LYS A 203 8.82 -9.56 6.29
C LYS A 203 9.23 -10.65 7.28
N LEU A 204 10.54 -10.81 7.53
CA LEU A 204 11.06 -11.75 8.51
C LEU A 204 10.66 -11.37 9.94
N LYS A 205 10.71 -10.08 10.32
CA LYS A 205 10.26 -9.58 11.63
C LYS A 205 8.78 -9.87 11.83
N MET A 206 7.95 -9.65 10.80
CA MET A 206 6.52 -9.97 10.83
C MET A 206 6.26 -11.48 10.94
N ARG A 207 7.00 -12.31 10.19
CA ARG A 207 6.93 -13.77 10.28
C ARG A 207 7.23 -14.26 11.70
N LYS A 208 8.29 -13.73 12.31
CA LYS A 208 8.67 -14.03 13.70
C LYS A 208 7.61 -13.56 14.71
N ALA A 209 7.09 -12.34 14.54
CA ALA A 209 6.03 -11.80 15.39
C ALA A 209 4.72 -12.60 15.26
N MET A 210 4.46 -13.17 14.09
CA MET A 210 3.33 -14.07 13.84
C MET A 210 3.52 -15.49 14.38
N GLY A 211 4.61 -15.77 15.12
CA GLY A 211 4.81 -17.05 15.81
C GLY A 211 5.17 -18.21 14.88
N GLU A 212 5.62 -17.93 13.65
CA GLU A 212 6.21 -18.96 12.80
C GLU A 212 7.55 -19.38 13.42
N LYS A 213 7.52 -20.49 14.17
CA LYS A 213 8.73 -21.13 14.68
C LYS A 213 9.47 -21.70 13.48
N ASP A 214 10.71 -21.25 13.28
CA ASP A 214 11.65 -21.90 12.36
C ASP A 214 11.69 -23.40 12.70
N LEU A 215 11.03 -24.24 11.89
CA LEU A 215 11.13 -25.69 11.95
C LEU A 215 12.53 -26.08 11.48
N LYS A 216 13.51 -25.94 12.37
CA LYS A 216 14.85 -26.47 12.16
C LYS A 216 15.25 -27.33 13.34
N GLY A 217 15.00 -28.63 13.22
CA GLY A 217 15.72 -29.67 13.93
C GLY A 217 14.90 -30.75 14.62
N ALA A 218 14.58 -31.84 13.90
CA ALA A 218 14.69 -33.24 14.37
C ALA A 218 14.46 -34.16 13.16
N GLY A 219 15.38 -35.11 12.93
CA GLY A 219 15.51 -35.86 11.68
C GLY A 219 14.67 -37.13 11.50
N GLY A 220 14.91 -37.79 10.36
CA GLY A 220 14.32 -39.06 9.90
C GLY A 220 13.01 -38.85 9.15
N GLU A 221 12.75 -39.33 7.93
CA GLU A 221 13.33 -40.41 7.13
C GLU A 221 13.15 -40.08 5.63
N ALA A 222 13.97 -40.73 4.79
CA ALA A 222 13.87 -40.64 3.35
C ALA A 222 12.56 -41.27 2.84
N HIS A 223 11.79 -40.51 2.08
CA HIS A 223 10.95 -41.06 1.04
C HIS A 223 11.13 -40.24 -0.23
N ALA A 224 11.77 -40.87 -1.21
CA ALA A 224 11.74 -40.44 -2.59
C ALA A 224 10.29 -40.55 -3.07
N HIS A 225 9.71 -39.43 -3.51
CA HIS A 225 8.62 -39.46 -4.45
C HIS A 225 8.78 -38.33 -5.46
N ASP A 226 8.47 -38.72 -6.68
CA ASP A 226 8.72 -38.09 -7.96
C ASP A 226 8.05 -36.71 -8.13
N HIS A 227 8.62 -35.91 -9.02
CA HIS A 227 8.17 -34.58 -9.40
C HIS A 227 6.72 -34.58 -9.94
N ALA A 228 5.88 -33.74 -9.34
CA ALA A 228 4.86 -32.96 -10.05
C ALA A 228 4.73 -31.62 -9.32
N GLU A 229 5.08 -30.54 -10.00
CA GLU A 229 4.87 -29.17 -9.53
C GLU A 229 3.36 -28.90 -9.49
N GLU A 230 2.76 -29.08 -8.33
CA GLU A 230 1.45 -28.52 -8.00
C GLU A 230 1.73 -27.35 -7.03
N GLU A 231 1.57 -26.14 -7.56
CA GLU A 231 1.80 -24.88 -6.86
C GLU A 231 0.70 -24.70 -5.80
N ASP A 232 0.96 -25.26 -4.61
CA ASP A 232 0.04 -25.30 -3.48
C ASP A 232 -0.01 -23.92 -2.79
N ASP A 233 -0.72 -22.96 -3.40
CA ASP A 233 -0.96 -21.59 -2.88
C ASP A 233 -2.00 -21.56 -1.73
N LEU A 234 -1.97 -22.56 -0.84
CA LEU A 234 -2.93 -22.74 0.24
C LEU A 234 -2.28 -22.43 1.59
N ALA A 235 -2.69 -21.33 2.22
CA ALA A 235 -2.27 -21.01 3.58
C ALA A 235 -3.26 -21.61 4.60
N THR A 236 -2.85 -22.68 5.28
CA THR A 236 -3.63 -23.28 6.37
C THR A 236 -3.12 -22.81 7.72
N ARG A 237 -3.98 -22.18 8.53
CA ARG A 237 -3.60 -21.75 9.89
C ARG A 237 -4.67 -22.17 10.91
N ARG A 238 -4.21 -22.72 12.03
CA ARG A 238 -5.07 -23.02 13.17
C ARG A 238 -5.34 -21.76 13.96
N TYR A 239 -6.61 -21.50 14.25
CA TYR A 239 -7.05 -20.34 15.01
C TYR A 239 -7.94 -20.81 16.17
N ASP A 240 -7.43 -20.63 17.38
CA ASP A 240 -8.09 -21.01 18.64
C ASP A 240 -8.75 -19.79 19.29
N GLY A 241 -9.68 -19.15 18.58
CA GLY A 241 -10.43 -18.03 19.12
C GLY A 241 -11.87 -17.96 18.62
N PRO A 242 -12.66 -16.97 19.09
CA PRO A 242 -14.07 -16.86 18.76
C PRO A 242 -14.28 -16.76 17.23
N PRO A 243 -15.26 -17.50 16.66
CA PRO A 243 -15.51 -17.54 15.22
C PRO A 243 -15.69 -16.17 14.55
N ALA A 244 -16.23 -15.20 15.29
CA ALA A 244 -16.46 -13.83 14.80
C ALA A 244 -15.15 -13.09 14.46
N ILE A 245 -14.06 -13.39 15.17
CA ILE A 245 -12.74 -12.77 14.94
C ILE A 245 -11.99 -13.49 13.83
N GLY A 246 -12.21 -14.81 13.67
CA GLY A 246 -11.58 -15.62 12.62
C GLY A 246 -11.80 -15.02 11.22
N LYS A 247 -13.03 -14.61 10.89
CA LYS A 247 -13.30 -13.96 9.59
C LYS A 247 -12.51 -12.67 9.36
N GLY A 248 -12.30 -11.87 10.42
CA GLY A 248 -11.48 -10.67 10.35
C GLY A 248 -10.00 -10.98 10.12
N VAL A 249 -9.48 -12.02 10.78
CA VAL A 249 -8.11 -12.51 10.57
C VAL A 249 -7.92 -13.03 9.15
N GLN A 250 -8.88 -13.81 8.63
CA GLN A 250 -8.85 -14.31 7.26
C GLN A 250 -8.84 -13.15 6.24
N GLY A 251 -9.67 -12.11 6.47
CA GLY A 251 -9.69 -10.90 5.65
C GLY A 251 -8.37 -10.14 5.66
N ALA A 252 -7.78 -9.92 6.84
CA ALA A 252 -6.50 -9.24 6.98
C ALA A 252 -5.35 -10.00 6.30
N VAL A 253 -5.37 -11.35 6.38
CA VAL A 253 -4.38 -12.21 5.70
C VAL A 253 -4.53 -12.09 4.18
N ARG A 254 -5.76 -12.16 3.65
CA ARG A 254 -6.02 -12.01 2.20
C ARG A 254 -5.66 -10.61 1.69
N ASP A 255 -5.93 -9.57 2.47
CA ASP A 255 -5.60 -8.19 2.08
C ASP A 255 -4.10 -7.94 2.03
N THR A 256 -3.34 -8.65 2.88
CA THR A 256 -1.88 -8.56 2.98
C THR A 256 -1.18 -9.45 1.96
N PHE A 257 -1.73 -10.64 1.69
CA PHE A 257 -1.20 -11.66 0.80
C PHE A 257 -2.25 -12.01 -0.26
N ARG A 258 -2.32 -11.14 -1.28
CA ARG A 258 -3.33 -11.21 -2.35
C ARG A 258 -3.05 -12.29 -3.39
N ASP A 259 -1.87 -12.88 -3.34
CA ASP A 259 -1.40 -14.02 -4.13
C ASP A 259 -1.92 -15.37 -3.61
N LEU A 260 -2.40 -15.42 -2.36
CA LEU A 260 -3.02 -16.63 -1.82
C LEU A 260 -4.38 -16.89 -2.46
N LYS A 261 -4.53 -18.05 -3.10
CA LYS A 261 -5.78 -18.49 -3.72
C LYS A 261 -6.84 -18.78 -2.65
N GLU A 262 -6.43 -19.36 -1.52
CA GLU A 262 -7.35 -19.74 -0.45
C GLU A 262 -6.69 -19.67 0.93
N VAL A 263 -7.45 -19.21 1.92
CA VAL A 263 -7.03 -19.13 3.33
C VAL A 263 -8.03 -19.93 4.15
N LEU A 264 -7.59 -21.05 4.71
CA LEU A 264 -8.43 -21.90 5.57
C LEU A 264 -8.07 -21.69 7.04
N LEU A 265 -9.08 -21.28 7.81
CA LEU A 265 -8.99 -21.29 9.26
C LEU A 265 -9.53 -22.63 9.77
N VAL A 266 -8.64 -23.45 10.30
CA VAL A 266 -9.02 -24.71 10.93
C VAL A 266 -9.27 -24.42 12.41
N GLN A 267 -10.50 -24.68 12.87
CA GLN A 267 -10.78 -24.65 14.31
C GLN A 267 -10.01 -25.78 15.00
N GLY A 268 -9.21 -25.42 16.00
CA GLY A 268 -8.61 -26.37 16.93
C GLY A 268 -9.61 -26.81 17.99
#